data_AF-A0A529MDY2-F1
#
_entry.id   AF-A0A529MDY2-F1
#
_cell.length_a   1.000
_cell.length_b   1.000
_cell.length_c   1.000
_cell.angle_alpha   90.00
_cell.angle_beta   90.00
_cell.angle_gamma   90.00
#
_symmetry.space_group_name_H-M   'P 1'
#
loop_
_entity.id
_entity.type
_entity.pdbx_description
1 polymer ?
#
loop_
_entity_poly.entity_id
_entity_poly.type
_entity_poly.pdbx_seq_one_letter_code
_entity_poly.pdbx_strand_id
1 'polypeptide(L)' 'MSQQIGSAVLDLDLGTLRRDGEIVPVRPKTFELLAFLIRNSGRVLSKDELLRAVWPDTMVTEDSLTQCIRDARKSIGDEA' A
#
# COMPACT_ATOMS: atom_id res chain seq x y z
N MET A 1 2.27 -14.22 5.54
CA MET A 1 2.64 -13.27 6.61
C MET A 1 1.62 -12.15 6.63
N SER A 2 0.86 -12.00 7.72
CA SER A 2 -0.11 -10.91 7.88
C SER A 2 0.43 -9.79 8.76
N GLN A 3 0.01 -8.55 8.48
CA GLN A 3 0.45 -7.33 9.15
C GLN A 3 -0.75 -6.44 9.43
N GLN A 4 -0.88 -5.96 10.67
CA GLN A 4 -2.01 -5.12 11.10
C GLN A 4 -1.66 -3.63 11.05
N ILE A 5 -2.56 -2.83 10.49
CA ILE A 5 -2.47 -1.38 10.32
C ILE A 5 -3.79 -0.78 10.80
N GLY A 6 -3.86 -0.37 12.07
CA GLY A 6 -5.13 0.06 12.68
C GLY A 6 -6.17 -1.07 12.68
N SER A 7 -7.34 -0.85 12.08
CA SER A 7 -8.40 -1.86 11.89
C SER A 7 -8.25 -2.69 10.60
N ALA A 8 -7.21 -2.42 9.80
CA ALA A 8 -6.90 -3.15 8.59
C ALA A 8 -5.81 -4.22 8.81
N VAL A 9 -5.91 -5.33 8.09
CA VAL A 9 -4.96 -6.45 8.11
C VAL A 9 -4.56 -6.75 6.67
N LEU A 10 -3.28 -6.56 6.37
CA LEU A 10 -2.69 -6.90 5.07
C LEU A 10 -2.08 -8.30 5.15
N ASP A 11 -2.58 -9.24 4.35
CA ASP A 11 -2.03 -10.57 4.22
C ASP A 11 -1.14 -10.67 2.98
N LEU A 12 0.18 -10.72 3.18
CA LEU A 12 1.18 -10.80 2.13
C LEU A 12 1.27 -12.18 1.47
N ASP A 13 0.73 -13.22 2.11
CA ASP A 13 0.73 -14.58 1.56
C ASP A 13 -0.43 -14.75 0.58
N LEU A 14 -1.61 -14.29 1.02
CA LEU A 14 -2.84 -14.36 0.24
C LEU A 14 -3.02 -13.20 -0.74
N GLY A 15 -2.22 -12.13 -0.62
CA GLY A 15 -2.38 -10.94 -1.44
C GLY A 15 -3.68 -10.18 -1.15
N THR A 16 -4.19 -10.26 0.08
CA THR A 16 -5.51 -9.69 0.45
C THR A 16 -5.38 -8.61 1.51
N LEU A 17 -6.23 -7.59 1.42
CA LEU A 17 -6.43 -6.62 2.49
C LEU A 17 -7.78 -6.91 3.13
N ARG A 18 -7.81 -6.97 4.46
CA ARG A 18 -9.03 -7.05 5.25
C ARG A 18 -9.17 -5.79 6.08
N ARG A 19 -10.38 -5.28 6.25
CA ARG A 19 -10.68 -4.17 7.17
C ARG A 19 -11.91 -4.54 7.96
N ASP A 20 -11.84 -4.43 9.28
CA ASP A 20 -12.93 -4.83 10.18
C ASP A 20 -13.41 -6.29 9.96
N GLY A 21 -12.49 -7.16 9.52
CA GLY A 21 -12.76 -8.57 9.21
C GLY A 21 -13.25 -8.85 7.78
N GLU A 22 -13.61 -7.83 7.00
CA GLU A 22 -14.10 -7.95 5.62
C GLU A 22 -12.99 -7.76 4.60
N ILE A 23 -13.02 -8.49 3.47
CA ILE A 23 -12.03 -8.33 2.40
C ILE A 23 -12.31 -7.02 1.64
N VAL A 24 -11.31 -6.14 1.60
CA VAL A 24 -11.36 -4.89 0.84
C VAL A 24 -10.64 -5.11 -0.50
N PRO A 25 -11.33 -4.93 -1.64
CA PRO A 25 -10.68 -5.01 -2.94
C PRO A 25 -9.69 -3.86 -3.08
N VAL A 26 -8.44 -4.20 -3.32
CA VAL A 26 -7.35 -3.25 -3.54
C VAL A 26 -6.70 -3.52 -4.88
N ARG A 27 -6.28 -2.45 -5.56
CA ARG A 27 -5.54 -2.60 -6.81
C ARG A 27 -4.19 -3.25 -6.52
N PRO A 28 -3.66 -4.09 -7.43
CA PRO A 28 -2.37 -4.76 -7.23
C PRO A 28 -1.25 -3.79 -6.87
N LYS A 29 -1.18 -2.65 -7.57
CA LYS A 29 -0.16 -1.61 -7.30
C LYS A 29 -0.32 -0.94 -5.93
N THR A 30 -1.55 -0.72 -5.49
CA THR A 30 -1.84 -0.19 -4.14
C THR A 30 -1.40 -1.21 -3.08
N PHE A 31 -1.65 -2.49 -3.31
CA PHE A 31 -1.21 -3.57 -2.43
C PHE A 31 0.32 -3.67 -2.37
N GLU A 32 1.00 -3.65 -3.52
CA GLU A 32 2.46 -3.66 -3.61
C GLU A 32 3.08 -2.48 -2.83
N LEU A 33 2.48 -1.28 -2.96
CA LEU A 33 2.90 -0.09 -2.21
C LEU A 33 2.74 -0.28 -0.70
N LEU A 34 1.59 -0.78 -0.23
CA LEU A 34 1.36 -1.07 1.18
C LEU A 34 2.33 -2.12 1.71
N ALA A 35 2.54 -3.22 0.96
CA ALA A 35 3.49 -4.26 1.32
C ALA A 35 4.92 -3.71 1.42
N PHE A 36 5.32 -2.85 0.48
CA PHE A 36 6.63 -2.22 0.50
C PHE A 36 6.78 -1.28 1.71
N LEU A 37 5.77 -0.47 2.01
CA LEU A 37 5.76 0.41 3.18
C LEU A 37 5.90 -0.37 4.49
N ILE A 38 5.19 -1.49 4.64
CA ILE A 38 5.26 -2.32 5.86
C ILE A 38 6.60 -3.01 6.01
N ARG A 39 7.15 -3.58 4.92
CA ARG A 39 8.48 -4.21 4.93
C ARG A 39 9.58 -3.22 5.28
N ASN A 40 9.36 -1.95 5.00
CA ASN A 40 10.27 -0.84 5.31
C ASN A 40 9.75 0.05 6.44
N SER A 41 8.84 -0.46 7.27
CA SER A 41 8.30 0.30 8.40
C SER A 41 9.42 0.67 9.37
N GLY A 42 9.35 1.89 9.92
CA GLY A 42 10.36 2.41 10.84
C GLY A 42 11.46 3.26 10.19
N ARG A 43 11.42 3.50 8.87
CA ARG A 43 12.25 4.51 8.20
C ARG A 43 11.42 5.40 7.27
N VAL A 44 11.91 6.61 7.05
CA VAL A 44 11.33 7.51 6.03
C VAL A 44 11.75 6.99 4.66
N LEU A 45 10.77 6.75 3.79
CA LEU A 45 11.00 6.36 2.41
C LEU A 45 10.85 7.57 1.50
N SER A 46 11.82 7.73 0.59
CA SER A 46 11.74 8.79 -0.40
C SER A 46 10.71 8.46 -1.47
N LYS A 47 10.11 9.49 -2.06
CA LYS A 47 9.23 9.36 -3.22
C LYS A 47 9.85 8.48 -4.32
N ASP A 48 11.11 8.75 -4.62
CA ASP A 48 11.85 8.09 -5.67
C ASP A 48 12.09 6.60 -5.37
N GLU A 49 12.31 6.24 -4.10
CA GLU A 49 12.39 4.83 -3.67
C GLU A 49 11.05 4.11 -3.86
N LEU A 50 9.93 4.76 -3.50
CA LEU A 50 8.60 4.19 -3.69
C LEU A 50 8.30 3.98 -5.18
N LEU A 51 8.67 4.96 -6.01
CA LEU A 51 8.53 4.88 -7.46
C LEU A 51 9.34 3.72 -8.04
N ARG A 52 10.62 3.61 -7.70
CA ARG A 52 11.46 2.50 -8.20
C ARG A 52 11.02 1.13 -7.68
N ALA A 53 10.53 1.05 -6.45
CA ALA A 53 10.14 -0.22 -5.86
C ALA A 53 8.82 -0.77 -6.41
N VAL A 54 7.82 0.10 -6.62
CA VAL A 54 6.48 -0.30 -7.05
C VAL A 54 6.28 -0.18 -8.57
N TRP A 55 7.02 0.73 -9.22
CA TRP A 55 7.00 1.00 -10.66
C TRP A 55 8.40 1.01 -11.27
N PRO A 56 9.16 -0.11 -11.25
CA PRO A 56 10.51 -0.15 -11.80
C PRO A 56 10.57 0.06 -13.32
N ASP A 57 9.51 -0.34 -14.04
CA ASP A 57 9.45 -0.35 -15.51
C ASP A 57 8.31 0.54 -16.05
N THR A 58 7.82 1.50 -15.27
CA THR A 58 6.69 2.34 -15.68
C THR A 58 7.00 3.80 -15.44
N MET A 59 6.91 4.62 -16.48
CA MET A 59 6.92 6.08 -16.36
C MET A 59 5.61 6.54 -15.73
N VAL A 60 5.53 6.44 -14.42
CA VAL A 60 4.42 6.98 -13.63
C VAL A 60 4.73 8.41 -13.21
N THR A 61 3.71 9.26 -13.22
CA THR A 61 3.82 10.62 -12.73
C THR A 61 3.71 10.68 -11.22
N GLU A 62 4.14 11.81 -10.67
CA GLU A 62 3.93 12.16 -9.27
C GLU A 62 2.47 12.02 -8.81
N ASP A 63 1.53 12.26 -9.73
CA ASP A 63 0.09 12.15 -9.52
C ASP A 63 -0.34 10.69 -9.30
N SER A 64 0.23 9.76 -10.08
CA SER A 64 -0.05 8.32 -9.95
C SER A 64 0.35 7.76 -8.59
N LEU A 65 1.51 8.19 -8.07
CA LEU A 65 1.93 7.84 -6.72
C LEU A 65 0.98 8.42 -5.67
N THR A 66 0.64 9.69 -5.81
CA THR A 66 -0.28 10.38 -4.89
C THR A 66 -1.65 9.69 -4.86
N GLN A 67 -2.16 9.30 -6.03
CA GLN A 67 -3.41 8.54 -6.16
C GLN A 67 -3.31 7.16 -5.52
N CYS A 68 -2.18 6.44 -5.68
CA CYS A 68 -1.99 5.15 -5.03
C CYS A 68 -1.89 5.27 -3.51
N ILE A 69 -1.23 6.31 -2.99
CA ILE A 69 -1.18 6.58 -1.55
C ILE A 69 -2.59 6.90 -1.02
N ARG A 70 -3.39 7.69 -1.75
CA ARG A 70 -4.80 7.97 -1.40
C ARG A 70 -5.64 6.69 -1.38
N ASP A 71 -5.51 5.87 -2.41
CA ASP A 71 -6.21 4.59 -2.54
C ASP A 71 -5.82 3.63 -1.40
N ALA A 72 -4.52 3.58 -1.07
CA ALA A 72 -3.99 2.80 0.05
C ALA A 72 -4.60 3.26 1.38
N ARG A 73 -4.57 4.57 1.67
CA ARG A 73 -5.17 5.18 2.86
C ARG A 73 -6.66 4.88 2.99
N LYS A 74 -7.42 5.06 1.90
CA LYS A 74 -8.84 4.73 1.86
C LYS A 74 -9.10 3.25 2.14
N SER A 75 -8.26 2.38 1.59
CA SER A 75 -8.40 0.94 1.76
C SER A 75 -8.17 0.50 3.21
N ILE A 76 -7.27 1.16 3.93
CA ILE A 76 -7.02 0.91 5.36
C ILE A 76 -7.95 1.71 6.30
N GLY A 77 -8.82 2.57 5.78
CA GLY A 77 -9.73 3.41 6.57
C GLY A 77 -9.09 4.66 7.16
N ASP A 78 -7.93 5.07 6.65
CA ASP A 78 -7.22 6.31 7.01
C ASP A 78 -7.79 7.47 6.16
N GLU A 79 -9.00 7.90 6.48
CA GLU A 79 -9.65 9.08 5.88
C GLU A 79 -9.57 10.26 6.87
N ALA A 80 -8.39 10.90 6.94
CA ALA A 80 -8.18 12.15 7.67
C ALA A 80 -7.83 13.30 6.71
#